data_AF-A0A933YAE8-F1
#
_entry.id   AF-A0A933YAE8-F1
#
_cell.length_a   1.000
_cell.length_b   1.000
_cell.length_c   1.000
_cell.angle_alpha   90.00
_cell.angle_beta   90.00
_cell.angle_gamma   90.00
#
_symmetry.space_group_name_H-M   'P 1'
#
loop_
_entity.id
_entity.type
_entity.pdbx_description
1 polymer ?
#
loop_
_entity_poly.entity_id
_entity_poly.type
_entity_poly.pdbx_seq_one_letter_code
_entity_poly.pdbx_strand_id
1 'polypeptide(L)'
;MKHIGSHLKRSIKDARITERGEFMEYFCEKLNRDRERDGYSKITLARMGKTLEKIPTKDLYYLKKVCDDAGNFSKKFWWEINPKKHEKEA
;
A
#
# COMPACT_ATOMS: atom_id res chain seq x y z
N MET A 1 12.52 -33.57 10.94
CA MET A 1 11.04 -33.63 11.01
C MET A 1 10.52 -32.19 10.97
N LYS A 2 9.70 -31.81 9.97
CA LYS A 2 9.20 -30.43 9.85
C LYS A 2 8.04 -30.22 10.86
N HIS A 3 8.13 -29.18 11.68
CA HIS A 3 7.17 -28.91 12.77
C HIS A 3 5.81 -28.44 12.22
N ILE A 4 4.70 -28.98 12.71
CA ILE A 4 3.34 -28.64 12.25
C ILE A 4 3.02 -27.14 12.37
N GLY A 5 3.62 -26.45 13.36
CA GLY A 5 3.49 -25.00 13.53
C GLY A 5 4.01 -24.20 12.33
N SER A 6 4.96 -24.73 11.55
CA SER A 6 5.45 -24.05 10.34
C SER A 6 4.42 -24.07 9.21
N HIS A 7 3.67 -25.17 9.07
CA HIS A 7 2.58 -25.30 8.10
C HIS A 7 1.37 -24.46 8.50
N LEU A 8 1.02 -24.43 9.80
CA LEU A 8 -0.08 -23.62 10.31
C LEU A 8 0.17 -22.12 10.15
N LYS A 9 1.40 -21.66 10.42
CA LYS A 9 1.78 -20.24 10.22
C LYS A 9 1.66 -19.80 8.76
N ARG A 10 1.97 -20.70 7.82
CA ARG A 10 1.83 -20.46 6.39
C ARG A 10 0.36 -20.44 5.96
N SER A 11 -0.46 -21.40 6.37
CA SER A 11 -1.88 -21.43 5.97
C SER A 11 -2.67 -20.24 6.53
N ILE A 12 -2.38 -19.78 7.74
CA ILE A 12 -3.00 -18.58 8.32
C ILE A 12 -2.58 -17.31 7.55
N LYS A 13 -1.33 -17.25 7.07
CA LYS A 13 -0.86 -16.15 6.23
C LYS A 13 -1.63 -16.13 4.92
N ASP A 14 -1.73 -17.28 4.26
CA ASP A 14 -2.38 -17.41 2.96
C ASP A 14 -3.90 -17.16 3.05
N ALA A 15 -4.56 -17.59 4.13
CA ALA A 15 -5.99 -17.34 4.38
C ALA A 15 -6.35 -15.87 4.66
N ARG A 16 -5.36 -15.01 4.94
CA ARG A 16 -5.56 -13.57 5.18
C ARG A 16 -5.21 -12.70 3.96
N ILE A 17 -4.81 -13.31 2.85
CA ILE A 17 -4.57 -12.59 1.60
C ILE A 17 -5.94 -12.11 1.10
N THR A 18 -6.10 -10.80 1.14
CA THR A 18 -7.27 -10.11 0.61
C THR A 18 -6.79 -9.20 -0.50
N GLU A 19 -7.65 -8.92 -1.47
CA GLU A 19 -7.41 -7.94 -2.53
C GLU A 19 -6.86 -6.61 -1.99
N ARG A 20 -7.43 -6.13 -0.88
CA ARG A 20 -6.93 -4.94 -0.18
C ARG A 20 -5.52 -5.12 0.37
N GLY A 21 -5.22 -6.28 0.94
CA GLY A 21 -3.89 -6.62 1.43
C GLY A 21 -2.84 -6.64 0.31
N GLU A 22 -3.19 -7.17 -0.87
CA GLU A 22 -2.33 -7.16 -2.05
C GLU A 22 -2.02 -5.73 -2.51
N PHE A 23 -3.02 -4.85 -2.52
CA PHE A 23 -2.79 -3.43 -2.78
C PHE A 23 -1.87 -2.78 -1.74
N MET A 24 -2.08 -3.07 -0.45
CA MET A 24 -1.25 -2.52 0.61
C MET A 24 0.21 -2.96 0.48
N GLU A 25 0.44 -4.24 0.16
CA GLU A 25 1.78 -4.77 -0.13
C GLU A 25 2.40 -4.07 -1.33
N TYR A 26 1.64 -3.93 -2.42
CA TYR A 26 2.06 -3.24 -3.63
C TYR A 26 2.49 -1.78 -3.36
N PHE A 27 1.63 -1.00 -2.71
CA PHE A 27 1.93 0.40 -2.39
C PHE A 27 3.13 0.52 -1.45
N CYS A 28 3.23 -0.34 -0.42
CA CYS A 28 4.38 -0.37 0.47
C CYS A 28 5.68 -0.65 -0.28
N GLU A 29 5.71 -1.66 -1.15
CA GLU A 29 6.90 -2.02 -1.92
C GLU A 29 7.37 -0.86 -2.80
N LYS A 30 6.46 -0.27 -3.57
CA LYS A 30 6.78 0.85 -4.47
C LYS A 30 7.29 2.06 -3.71
N LEU A 31 6.64 2.45 -2.61
CA LEU A 31 7.05 3.60 -1.80
C LEU A 31 8.35 3.35 -1.05
N ASN A 32 8.56 2.13 -0.54
CA ASN A 32 9.75 1.82 0.24
C ASN A 32 11.02 1.78 -0.58
N ARG A 33 10.92 1.47 -1.89
CA ARG A 33 12.05 1.57 -2.81
C ARG A 33 12.60 3.01 -2.88
N ASP A 34 11.73 4.00 -3.04
CA ASP A 34 12.14 5.41 -3.05
C ASP A 34 12.64 5.86 -1.67
N ARG A 35 11.93 5.45 -0.60
CA ARG A 35 12.31 5.81 0.77
C ARG A 35 13.68 5.26 1.18
N GLU A 36 13.98 4.02 0.81
CA GLU A 36 15.27 3.38 1.10
C GLU A 36 16.41 4.08 0.35
N ARG A 37 16.21 4.40 -0.94
CA ARG A 37 17.16 5.21 -1.73
C ARG A 37 17.44 6.55 -1.05
N ASP A 38 16.40 7.19 -0.51
CA ASP A 38 16.49 8.53 0.08
C ASP A 38 16.86 8.49 1.58
N GLY A 39 17.19 7.32 2.15
CA GLY A 39 17.63 7.17 3.54
C GLY A 39 16.52 7.23 4.60
N TYR A 40 15.25 7.12 4.19
CA TYR A 40 14.10 7.11 5.09
C TYR A 40 13.71 5.70 5.57
N SER A 41 13.11 5.62 6.75
CA SER A 41 12.55 4.38 7.29
C SER A 41 11.41 3.83 6.44
N LYS A 42 11.34 2.50 6.30
CA LYS A 42 10.28 1.82 5.54
C LYS A 42 8.90 2.02 6.17
N ILE A 43 7.88 2.19 5.34
CA ILE A 43 6.47 2.17 5.70
C ILE A 43 6.06 0.71 5.93
N THR A 44 5.40 0.46 7.06
CA THR A 44 4.86 -0.85 7.40
C THR A 44 3.47 -1.04 6.82
N LEU A 45 3.04 -2.30 6.63
CA LEU A 45 1.66 -2.61 6.22
C LEU A 45 0.63 -2.03 7.19
N ALA A 46 0.90 -2.03 8.50
CA ALA A 46 0.00 -1.43 9.49
C ALA A 46 -0.20 0.07 9.24
N ARG A 47 0.89 0.80 8.97
CA ARG A 47 0.83 2.22 8.62
C ARG A 47 0.10 2.42 7.30
N MET A 48 0.35 1.59 6.29
CA MET A 48 -0.35 1.65 5.01
C MET A 48 -1.86 1.41 5.16
N GLY A 49 -2.26 0.44 5.98
CA GLY A 49 -3.67 0.17 6.27
C GLY A 49 -4.38 1.37 6.87
N LYS A 50 -3.70 2.09 7.77
CA LYS A 50 -4.18 3.37 8.32
C LYS A 50 -4.23 4.48 7.28
N THR A 51 -3.20 4.64 6.47
CA THR A 51 -3.16 5.63 5.38
C THR A 51 -4.35 5.47 4.42
N LEU A 52 -4.70 4.23 4.08
CA LEU A 52 -5.76 3.93 3.11
C LEU A 52 -7.13 3.69 3.77
N GLU A 53 -7.29 3.82 5.09
CA GLU A 53 -8.47 3.34 5.83
C GLU A 53 -9.79 3.94 5.33
N LYS A 54 -9.74 5.18 4.81
CA LYS A 54 -10.90 5.90 4.28
C LYS A 54 -11.13 5.70 2.78
N ILE A 55 -10.27 4.94 2.11
CA ILE A 55 -10.34 4.69 0.67
C ILE A 55 -10.95 3.28 0.45
N PRO A 56 -12.10 3.17 -0.21
CA PRO A 56 -12.69 1.89 -0.61
C PRO A 56 -11.73 1.06 -1.45
N THR A 57 -11.76 -0.27 -1.28
CA THR A 57 -10.87 -1.18 -2.04
C THR A 57 -11.01 -1.03 -3.55
N LYS A 58 -12.21 -0.76 -4.07
CA LYS A 58 -12.45 -0.53 -5.50
C LYS A 58 -11.65 0.66 -6.04
N ASP A 59 -11.50 1.71 -5.24
CA ASP A 59 -10.77 2.92 -5.64
C ASP A 59 -9.25 2.71 -5.58
N LEU A 60 -8.77 1.66 -4.92
CA LEU A 60 -7.34 1.30 -4.92
C LEU A 60 -6.87 0.83 -6.29
N TYR A 61 -7.75 0.27 -7.12
CA TYR A 61 -7.44 -0.05 -8.52
C TYR A 61 -7.13 1.21 -9.32
N TYR A 62 -7.98 2.24 -9.16
CA TYR A 62 -7.77 3.54 -9.80
C TYR A 62 -6.48 4.18 -9.28
N LEU A 63 -6.29 4.21 -7.96
CA LEU A 63 -5.08 4.75 -7.33
C LEU A 63 -3.81 4.07 -7.85
N LYS A 64 -3.82 2.73 -7.94
CA LYS A 64 -2.71 1.96 -8.51
C LYS A 64 -2.42 2.41 -9.94
N LYS A 65 -3.44 2.44 -10.79
CA LYS A 65 -3.29 2.82 -12.20
C LYS A 65 -2.70 4.22 -12.36
N VAL A 66 -3.27 5.24 -11.69
CA VAL A 66 -2.78 6.63 -11.83
C VAL A 66 -1.38 6.83 -11.27
N CYS A 67 -0.98 6.05 -10.25
CA CYS A 67 0.38 6.10 -9.72
C CYS A 67 1.38 5.38 -10.62
N ASP A 68 0.98 4.28 -11.27
CA ASP A 68 1.81 3.52 -12.22
C ASP A 68 2.04 4.31 -13.51
N ASP A 69 1.01 5.01 -13.99
CA ASP A 69 1.08 5.84 -15.19
C ASP A 69 1.87 7.16 -14.94
N ALA A 70 2.16 7.49 -13.68
CA ALA A 70 2.89 8.70 -13.33
C ALA A 70 4.41 8.53 -13.43
N GLY A 71 5.11 9.57 -13.88
CA GLY A 71 6.58 9.59 -13.91
C GLY A 71 7.25 9.51 -12.53
N ASN A 72 6.51 9.77 -11.45
CA ASN A 72 6.96 9.55 -10.08
C ASN A 72 5.82 8.99 -9.22
N PHE A 73 5.91 7.70 -8.91
CA PHE A 73 4.92 6.96 -8.15
C PHE A 73 4.66 7.58 -6.78
N SER A 74 5.72 7.77 -5.98
CA SER A 74 5.60 8.23 -4.59
C SER A 74 4.93 9.61 -4.51
N LYS A 75 5.37 10.55 -5.33
CA LYS A 75 4.80 11.90 -5.38
C LYS A 75 3.33 11.87 -5.78
N LYS A 76 2.96 11.07 -6.78
CA LYS A 76 1.57 10.96 -7.24
C LYS A 76 0.69 10.33 -6.18
N PHE A 77 1.15 9.25 -5.54
CA PHE A 77 0.43 8.57 -4.47
C PHE A 77 0.06 9.55 -3.34
N TRP A 78 1.03 10.29 -2.80
CA TRP A 78 0.77 11.24 -1.72
C TRP A 78 -0.11 12.42 -2.13
N TRP A 79 -0.10 12.79 -3.41
CA TRP A 79 -0.99 13.82 -3.93
C TRP A 79 -2.43 13.33 -4.01
N GLU A 80 -2.65 12.13 -4.55
CA GLU A 80 -3.99 11.56 -4.73
C GLU A 80 -4.72 11.33 -3.40
N ILE A 81 -4.02 10.80 -2.40
CA ILE A 81 -4.65 10.47 -1.11
C ILE A 81 -4.82 11.67 -0.17
N ASN A 82 -4.32 12.85 -0.56
CA ASN A 82 -4.41 14.05 0.27
C ASN A 82 -5.69 14.82 -0.07
N PRO A 83 -6.72 14.82 0.81
CA PRO A 83 -8.00 15.46 0.52
C PRO A 83 -7.88 16.96 0.25
N LYS A 84 -6.92 17.64 0.91
CA LYS A 84 -6.69 19.08 0.74
C LYS A 84 -6.20 19.46 -0.66
N LYS A 85 -5.73 18.49 -1.45
CA LYS A 85 -5.27 18.72 -2.83
C LYS A 85 -6.42 18.72 -3.85
N HIS A 86 -7.63 18.36 -3.42
CA HIS A 86 -8.81 18.23 -4.26
C HIS A 86 -9.99 19.09 -3.77
N GLU A 87 -9.79 19.90 -2.73
CA GLU A 87 -10.71 20.96 -2.38
C GLU A 87 -10.68 21.97 -3.54
N LYS A 88 -11.79 22.05 -4.29
CA LYS A 88 -12.01 23.18 -5.20
C LYS A 88 -12.03 24.43 -4.32
N GLU A 89 -11.20 25.42 -4.66
CA GLU A 89 -11.37 26.77 -4.14
C GLU A 89 -12.86 27.14 -4.31
N ALA A 90 -13.53 27.33 -3.17
CA ALA A 90 -14.93 27.70 -3.12
C ALA A 90 -15.11 29.16 -3.56
#